data_AF-A0A135L2Z1-F1
#
_entry.id   AF-A0A135L2Z1-F1
#
_cell.length_a   1.000
_cell.length_b   1.000
_cell.length_c   1.000
_cell.angle_alpha   90.00
_cell.angle_beta   90.00
_cell.angle_gamma   90.00
#
_symmetry.space_group_name_H-M   'P 1'
#
loop_
_entity.id
_entity.type
_entity.pdbx_description
1 polymer ?
#
loop_
_entity_poly.entity_id
_entity_poly.type
_entity_poly.pdbx_seq_one_letter_code
_entity_poly.pdbx_strand_id
1 'polypeptide(L)'
;MLVLPQDLTRYGVDPLTFDIARAVRMSSSLPFYFQPVKFKGLYNKKLDHYIVDGGLLSNFPVWIFDDDGSSKWPTFGFRLVSEKTGQPNKINGPISLGYSLISTMVEAHDTRHIKEKDYVRSILVPTLGVNTTDFDLNKEKRDELFESGVKAAKNFFDQWNYIRYTFQYRQSKKTP
;
A
#
# COMPACT_ATOMS: atom_id res chain seq x y z
N MET A 1 12.85 1.51 0.43
CA MET A 1 11.56 1.95 -0.13
C MET A 1 11.70 3.42 -0.48
N LEU A 2 11.20 3.83 -1.66
CA LEU A 2 11.15 5.24 -2.08
C LEU A 2 9.86 5.86 -1.55
N VAL A 3 9.95 6.97 -0.84
CA VAL A 3 8.78 7.69 -0.28
C VAL A 3 8.67 9.05 -0.95
N LEU A 4 7.62 9.22 -1.75
CA LEU A 4 7.34 10.48 -2.45
C LEU A 4 6.34 11.32 -1.63
N PRO A 5 6.52 12.65 -1.59
CA PRO A 5 7.53 13.43 -2.32
C PRO A 5 8.86 13.62 -1.57
N GLN A 6 9.00 13.14 -0.33
CA GLN A 6 10.14 13.43 0.56
C GLN A 6 11.50 13.06 -0.06
N ASP A 7 11.57 11.92 -0.74
CA ASP A 7 12.80 11.41 -1.33
C ASP A 7 13.15 12.07 -2.68
N LEU A 8 12.27 12.88 -3.29
CA LEU A 8 12.54 13.52 -4.60
C LEU A 8 13.79 14.41 -4.57
N THR A 9 14.06 15.02 -3.43
CA THR A 9 15.24 15.86 -3.20
C THR A 9 16.56 15.08 -3.40
N ARG A 10 16.58 13.77 -3.10
CA ARG A 10 17.73 12.89 -3.37
C ARG A 10 18.00 12.71 -4.86
N TYR A 11 17.00 12.97 -5.69
CA TYR A 11 17.08 12.95 -7.15
C TYR A 11 17.12 14.36 -7.73
N GLY A 12 17.20 15.40 -6.87
CA GLY A 12 17.24 16.81 -7.27
C GLY A 12 15.99 17.34 -7.92
N VAL A 13 14.87 16.68 -7.67
CA VAL A 13 13.57 17.12 -8.14
C VAL A 13 12.93 17.89 -7.00
N ASP A 14 12.43 19.08 -7.30
CA ASP A 14 11.65 19.87 -6.33
C ASP A 14 10.30 19.16 -6.07
N PRO A 15 10.05 18.71 -4.82
CA PRO A 15 8.78 18.12 -4.39
C PRO A 15 7.53 18.88 -4.85
N LEU A 16 7.56 20.21 -4.84
CA LEU A 16 6.39 21.05 -5.10
C LEU A 16 6.03 21.17 -6.57
N THR A 17 6.97 20.80 -7.46
CA THR A 17 6.77 20.86 -8.92
C THR A 17 6.59 19.49 -9.55
N PHE A 18 6.69 18.42 -8.76
CA PHE A 18 6.62 17.06 -9.27
C PHE A 18 5.19 16.67 -9.61
N ASP A 19 5.02 16.11 -10.81
CA ASP A 19 3.72 15.70 -11.31
C ASP A 19 3.13 14.54 -10.49
N ILE A 20 1.94 14.75 -9.93
CA ILE A 20 1.24 13.76 -9.09
C ILE A 20 0.91 12.52 -9.93
N ALA A 21 0.48 12.68 -11.18
CA ALA A 21 0.16 11.55 -12.04
C ALA A 21 1.39 10.66 -12.32
N ARG A 22 2.58 11.26 -12.44
CA ARG A 22 3.84 10.54 -12.53
C ARG A 22 4.17 9.78 -11.24
N ALA A 23 3.97 10.38 -10.08
CA ALA A 23 4.13 9.69 -8.79
C ALA A 23 3.21 8.48 -8.68
N VAL A 24 1.93 8.63 -9.05
CA VAL A 24 0.95 7.52 -9.09
C VAL A 24 1.39 6.45 -10.10
N ARG A 25 1.79 6.84 -11.30
CA ARG A 25 2.30 5.91 -12.33
C ARG A 25 3.53 5.13 -11.86
N MET A 26 4.42 5.75 -11.09
CA MET A 26 5.56 5.07 -10.46
C MET A 26 5.06 4.05 -9.42
N SER A 27 4.13 4.45 -8.57
CA SER A 27 3.58 3.61 -7.49
C SER A 27 2.78 2.41 -7.99
N SER A 28 2.21 2.46 -9.20
CA SER A 28 1.40 1.39 -9.80
C SER A 28 2.12 0.63 -10.93
N SER A 29 3.46 0.62 -10.93
CA SER A 29 4.29 -0.03 -11.97
C SER A 29 4.53 -1.52 -11.68
N LEU A 30 3.46 -2.32 -11.59
CA LEU A 30 3.56 -3.74 -11.27
C LEU A 30 4.36 -4.48 -12.36
N PRO A 31 5.46 -5.19 -12.04
CA PRO A 31 6.27 -5.85 -13.06
C PRO A 31 5.48 -6.90 -13.82
N PHE A 32 5.89 -7.18 -15.06
CA PHE A 32 5.19 -7.99 -16.08
C PHE A 32 3.89 -7.40 -16.64
N TYR A 33 3.22 -6.48 -15.93
CA TYR A 33 2.04 -5.79 -16.43
C TYR A 33 2.34 -4.38 -16.95
N PHE A 34 3.21 -3.65 -16.23
CA PHE A 34 3.55 -2.28 -16.57
C PHE A 34 5.07 -2.09 -16.68
N GLN A 35 5.49 -1.31 -17.66
CA GLN A 35 6.89 -0.92 -17.80
C GLN A 35 7.32 -0.09 -16.59
N PRO A 36 8.49 -0.38 -15.97
CA PRO A 36 9.02 0.42 -14.88
C PRO A 36 9.29 1.86 -15.33
N VAL A 37 9.11 2.80 -14.41
CA VAL A 37 9.40 4.21 -14.70
C VAL A 37 10.90 4.46 -14.56
N LYS A 38 11.51 4.90 -15.65
CA LYS A 38 12.90 5.33 -15.67
C LYS A 38 13.02 6.70 -15.00
N PHE A 39 13.81 6.78 -13.95
CA PHE A 39 14.01 7.97 -13.14
C PHE A 39 15.50 8.29 -13.02
N LYS A 40 15.90 9.51 -13.38
CA LYS A 40 17.31 9.93 -13.39
C LYS A 40 17.63 10.63 -12.07
N GLY A 41 18.72 10.22 -11.42
CA GLY A 41 19.23 10.90 -10.22
C GLY A 41 20.23 12.01 -10.58
N LEU A 42 20.37 12.99 -9.68
CA LEU A 42 21.40 14.04 -9.82
C LEU A 42 22.82 13.53 -9.56
N TYR A 43 23.00 12.69 -8.54
CA TYR A 43 24.33 12.32 -8.04
C TYR A 43 25.12 11.40 -8.97
N ASN A 44 24.42 10.66 -9.85
CA ASN A 44 25.08 9.86 -10.87
C ASN A 44 24.27 9.85 -12.17
N LYS A 45 24.49 10.85 -13.03
CA LYS A 45 23.84 10.97 -14.35
C LYS A 45 24.10 9.77 -15.28
N LYS A 46 24.98 8.84 -14.93
CA LYS A 46 25.29 7.62 -15.69
C LYS A 46 24.46 6.40 -15.26
N LEU A 47 23.72 6.48 -14.14
CA LEU A 47 22.90 5.38 -13.65
C LEU A 47 21.41 5.76 -13.69
N ASP A 48 20.64 4.92 -14.37
CA ASP A 48 19.19 5.04 -14.42
C ASP A 48 18.57 4.25 -13.26
N HIS A 49 17.61 4.85 -12.56
CA HIS A 49 16.80 4.16 -11.56
C HIS A 49 15.52 3.66 -12.22
N TYR A 50 15.16 2.40 -11.99
CA TYR A 50 13.92 1.82 -12.46
C TYR A 50 12.97 1.68 -11.29
N ILE A 51 11.90 2.47 -11.31
CA ILE A 51 10.91 2.47 -10.25
C ILE A 51 9.78 1.53 -10.65
N VAL A 52 9.49 0.60 -9.73
CA VAL A 52 8.43 -0.41 -9.82
C VAL A 52 7.41 -0.17 -8.71
N ASP A 53 6.31 -0.92 -8.76
CA ASP A 53 5.23 -0.85 -7.79
C ASP A 53 5.70 -0.94 -6.33
N GLY A 54 5.15 -0.06 -5.48
CA GLY A 54 5.48 0.00 -4.06
C GLY A 54 5.02 -1.24 -3.28
N GLY A 55 3.97 -1.90 -3.77
CA GLY A 55 3.37 -3.09 -3.18
C GLY A 55 4.30 -4.31 -3.11
N LEU A 56 5.35 -4.33 -3.93
CA LEU A 56 6.41 -5.34 -3.85
C LEU A 56 7.20 -5.28 -2.53
N LEU A 57 7.29 -4.10 -1.91
CA LEU A 57 8.05 -3.88 -0.67
C LEU A 57 7.14 -3.57 0.52
N SER A 58 6.03 -2.87 0.28
CA SER A 58 5.06 -2.53 1.30
C SER A 58 3.70 -2.19 0.69
N ASN A 59 2.75 -3.12 0.81
CA ASN A 59 1.37 -2.92 0.38
C ASN A 59 0.53 -2.03 1.31
N PHE A 60 0.98 -1.83 2.56
CA PHE A 60 0.22 -1.06 3.55
C PHE A 60 1.12 -0.19 4.44
N PRO A 61 1.75 0.85 3.89
CA PRO A 61 2.71 1.71 4.59
C PRO A 61 2.04 2.77 5.48
N VAL A 62 1.01 2.42 6.26
CA VAL A 62 0.21 3.39 7.03
C VAL A 62 1.04 4.25 8.00
N TRP A 63 2.19 3.73 8.45
CA TRP A 63 3.13 4.42 9.33
C TRP A 63 3.81 5.65 8.70
N ILE A 64 3.81 5.80 7.37
CA ILE A 64 4.41 6.99 6.73
C ILE A 64 3.62 8.26 7.02
N PHE A 65 2.37 8.10 7.45
CA PHE A 65 1.48 9.17 7.87
C PHE A 65 1.41 9.31 9.39
N ASP A 66 2.28 8.62 10.13
CA ASP A 66 2.38 8.81 11.58
C ASP A 66 3.16 10.08 11.89
N ASP A 67 2.70 10.79 12.91
CA ASP A 67 3.40 11.93 13.50
C ASP A 67 3.81 11.62 14.94
N ASP A 68 4.43 12.62 15.57
CA ASP A 68 4.78 12.63 16.99
C ASP A 68 3.57 12.87 17.93
N GLY A 69 2.34 12.74 17.42
CA GLY A 69 1.11 13.04 18.15
C GLY A 69 0.61 14.47 17.96
N SER A 70 1.25 15.27 17.10
CA SER A 70 0.90 16.68 16.88
C SER A 70 -0.35 16.90 16.03
N SER A 71 -0.71 16.01 15.10
CA SER A 71 -1.93 16.14 14.30
C SER A 71 -3.16 15.93 15.17
N LYS A 72 -4.15 16.79 15.00
CA LYS A 72 -5.46 16.64 15.64
C LYS A 72 -6.19 15.36 15.20
N TRP A 73 -5.88 14.83 14.02
CA TRP A 73 -6.65 13.74 13.41
C TRP A 73 -5.81 12.47 13.30
N PRO A 74 -6.38 11.29 13.60
CA PRO A 74 -5.71 10.03 13.36
C PRO A 74 -5.70 9.69 11.88
N THR A 75 -4.67 8.97 11.46
CA THR A 75 -4.62 8.36 10.12
C THR A 75 -5.38 7.05 10.14
N PHE A 76 -6.35 6.90 9.23
CA PHE A 76 -7.01 5.62 8.95
C PHE A 76 -6.43 5.03 7.67
N GLY A 77 -6.16 3.73 7.67
CA GLY A 77 -5.70 3.00 6.48
C GLY A 77 -6.71 1.96 6.04
N PHE A 78 -6.96 1.87 4.74
CA PHE A 78 -7.74 0.80 4.13
C PHE A 78 -6.80 -0.31 3.68
N ARG A 79 -6.93 -1.50 4.28
CA ARG A 79 -6.13 -2.66 3.90
C ARG A 79 -7.04 -3.65 3.20
N LEU A 80 -6.73 -3.96 1.96
CA LEU A 80 -7.38 -5.03 1.22
C LEU A 80 -6.88 -6.36 1.77
N VAL A 81 -7.78 -7.28 2.10
CA VAL A 81 -7.42 -8.62 2.60
C VAL A 81 -8.08 -9.69 1.76
N SER A 82 -7.28 -10.67 1.35
CA SER A 82 -7.77 -11.84 0.62
C SER A 82 -8.02 -13.02 1.57
N GLU A 83 -9.18 -13.65 1.43
CA GLU A 83 -9.51 -14.91 2.13
C GLU A 83 -8.80 -16.11 1.50
N LYS A 84 -8.28 -15.98 0.26
CA LYS A 84 -7.61 -17.04 -0.50
C LYS A 84 -6.10 -17.11 -0.22
N THR A 85 -5.70 -17.09 1.03
CA THR A 85 -4.28 -17.36 1.34
C THR A 85 -3.97 -18.85 1.07
N GLY A 86 -2.99 -19.12 0.20
CA GLY A 86 -2.43 -20.47 0.05
C GLY A 86 -2.87 -21.31 -1.16
N GLN A 87 -3.50 -20.73 -2.20
CA GLN A 87 -3.64 -21.46 -3.46
C GLN A 87 -2.32 -21.43 -4.25
N PRO A 88 -1.72 -22.59 -4.58
CA PRO A 88 -0.45 -22.61 -5.30
C PRO A 88 -0.62 -22.14 -6.74
N ASN A 89 0.23 -21.20 -7.16
CA ASN A 89 0.34 -20.81 -8.57
C ASN A 89 0.86 -21.99 -9.41
N LYS A 90 0.24 -22.25 -10.57
CA LYS A 90 0.75 -23.25 -11.52
C LYS A 90 2.00 -22.71 -12.22
N ILE A 91 3.11 -23.42 -12.10
CA ILE A 91 4.40 -23.04 -12.72
C ILE A 91 4.65 -23.98 -13.90
N ASN A 92 4.55 -23.42 -15.11
CA ASN A 92 4.70 -24.16 -16.37
C ASN A 92 6.00 -23.78 -17.13
N GLY A 93 6.82 -22.89 -16.56
CA GLY A 93 8.04 -22.37 -17.19
C GLY A 93 8.61 -21.11 -16.50
N PRO A 94 9.73 -20.56 -16.99
CA PRO A 94 10.47 -19.47 -16.34
C PRO A 94 9.65 -18.18 -16.19
N ILE A 95 8.81 -17.85 -17.18
CA ILE A 95 7.93 -16.66 -17.12
C ILE A 95 6.87 -16.84 -16.02
N SER A 96 6.20 -18.00 -15.98
CA SER A 96 5.20 -18.30 -14.94
C SER A 96 5.82 -18.38 -13.54
N LEU A 97 7.09 -18.81 -13.42
CA LEU A 97 7.82 -18.78 -12.17
C LEU A 97 8.06 -17.34 -11.71
N GLY A 98 8.53 -16.45 -12.60
CA GLY A 98 8.72 -15.04 -12.30
C GLY A 98 7.44 -14.34 -11.85
N TYR A 99 6.33 -14.61 -12.53
CA TYR A 99 5.00 -14.13 -12.13
C TYR A 99 4.61 -14.65 -10.74
N SER A 100 4.76 -15.96 -10.51
CA SER A 100 4.41 -16.58 -9.22
C SER A 100 5.19 -15.98 -8.06
N LEU A 101 6.50 -15.74 -8.24
CA LEU A 101 7.35 -15.11 -7.23
C LEU A 101 6.87 -13.70 -6.88
N ILE A 102 6.48 -12.91 -7.88
CA ILE A 102 5.97 -11.55 -7.65
C ILE A 102 4.61 -11.57 -6.95
N SER A 103 3.67 -12.41 -7.40
CA SER A 103 2.37 -12.58 -6.73
C SER A 103 2.57 -12.93 -5.27
N THR A 104 3.46 -13.90 -4.99
CA THR A 104 3.81 -14.30 -3.63
C THR A 104 4.44 -13.17 -2.83
N MET A 105 5.33 -12.34 -3.40
CA MET A 105 5.90 -11.20 -2.67
C MET A 105 4.81 -10.19 -2.26
N VAL A 106 3.90 -9.85 -3.17
CA VAL A 106 2.79 -8.92 -2.92
C VAL A 106 1.85 -9.48 -1.84
N GLU A 107 1.45 -10.75 -1.96
CA GLU A 107 0.57 -11.43 -0.99
C GLU A 107 1.23 -11.65 0.38
N ALA A 108 2.52 -12.00 0.42
CA ALA A 108 3.26 -12.21 1.66
C ALA A 108 3.43 -10.90 2.44
N HIS A 109 3.66 -9.79 1.74
CA HIS A 109 3.65 -8.47 2.37
C HIS A 109 2.27 -8.09 2.91
N ASP A 110 1.19 -8.52 2.25
CA ASP A 110 -0.17 -8.35 2.76
C ASP A 110 -0.53 -9.30 3.92
N THR A 111 0.22 -10.37 4.17
CA THR A 111 -0.08 -11.31 5.28
C THR A 111 0.74 -11.01 6.54
N ARG A 112 1.79 -10.19 6.46
CA ARG A 112 2.70 -9.93 7.58
C ARG A 112 1.99 -9.17 8.72
N HIS A 113 2.33 -9.54 9.95
CA HIS A 113 1.78 -8.99 11.19
C HIS A 113 1.90 -7.46 11.23
N ILE A 114 0.74 -6.80 11.33
CA ILE A 114 0.64 -5.37 11.61
C ILE A 114 0.91 -5.15 13.10
N LYS A 115 1.71 -4.13 13.45
CA LYS A 115 1.87 -3.72 14.85
C LYS A 115 0.51 -3.35 15.42
N GLU A 116 0.20 -3.69 16.67
CA GLU A 116 -1.14 -3.43 17.25
C GLU A 116 -1.64 -1.98 17.05
N LYS A 117 -0.74 -0.99 17.18
CA LYS A 117 -1.04 0.43 16.94
C LYS A 117 -1.51 0.77 15.52
N ASP A 118 -1.08 -0.01 14.54
CA ASP A 118 -1.43 0.17 13.14
C ASP A 118 -2.74 -0.58 12.84
N TYR A 119 -2.98 -1.69 13.54
CA TYR A 119 -4.21 -2.48 13.42
C TYR A 119 -5.45 -1.71 13.88
N VAL A 120 -5.38 -1.00 15.02
CA VAL A 120 -6.53 -0.26 15.59
C VAL A 120 -7.05 0.89 14.72
N ARG A 121 -6.31 1.27 13.69
CA ARG A 121 -6.67 2.30 12.70
C ARG A 121 -6.72 1.75 11.27
N SER A 122 -6.72 0.42 11.14
CA SER A 122 -6.82 -0.28 9.86
C SER A 122 -8.23 -0.79 9.63
N ILE A 123 -8.82 -0.37 8.52
CA ILE A 123 -10.09 -0.87 8.01
C ILE A 123 -9.76 -2.04 7.08
N LEU A 124 -10.06 -3.25 7.53
CA LEU A 124 -9.84 -4.47 6.75
C LEU A 124 -10.99 -4.64 5.74
N VAL A 125 -10.67 -4.63 4.45
CA VAL A 125 -11.62 -4.72 3.36
C VAL A 125 -11.46 -6.07 2.65
N PRO A 126 -12.41 -7.00 2.76
CA PRO A 126 -12.37 -8.26 2.03
C PRO A 126 -12.39 -8.05 0.51
N THR A 127 -11.46 -8.69 -0.21
CA THR A 127 -11.39 -8.64 -1.69
C THR A 127 -12.28 -9.69 -2.36
N LEU A 128 -13.04 -10.49 -1.60
CA LEU A 128 -13.99 -11.47 -2.11
C LEU A 128 -13.38 -12.45 -3.13
N GLY A 129 -12.09 -12.75 -2.96
CA GLY A 129 -11.33 -13.66 -3.80
C GLY A 129 -10.88 -13.09 -5.15
N VAL A 130 -10.95 -11.77 -5.33
CA VAL A 130 -10.36 -11.02 -6.46
C VAL A 130 -8.88 -10.77 -6.20
N ASN A 131 -8.05 -11.00 -7.21
CA ASN A 131 -6.61 -10.78 -7.18
C ASN A 131 -6.24 -9.38 -7.68
N THR A 132 -5.05 -8.91 -7.32
CA THR A 132 -4.48 -7.63 -7.76
C THR A 132 -4.39 -7.49 -9.29
N THR A 133 -4.30 -8.61 -10.01
CA THR A 133 -4.07 -8.68 -11.46
C THR A 133 -5.29 -9.09 -12.25
N ASP A 134 -6.47 -9.18 -11.62
CA ASP A 134 -7.73 -9.46 -12.31
C ASP A 134 -8.23 -8.19 -13.02
N PHE A 135 -7.70 -7.90 -14.21
CA PHE A 135 -8.05 -6.68 -14.97
C PHE A 135 -9.41 -6.74 -15.67
N ASP A 136 -9.99 -7.93 -15.83
CA ASP A 136 -11.25 -8.17 -16.55
C ASP A 136 -12.39 -8.49 -15.58
N LEU A 137 -12.68 -7.56 -14.67
CA LEU A 137 -13.79 -7.68 -13.72
C LEU A 137 -15.10 -7.24 -14.37
N ASN A 138 -16.14 -8.08 -14.29
CA ASN A 138 -17.49 -7.69 -14.66
C ASN A 138 -18.06 -6.61 -13.71
N LYS A 139 -19.18 -6.00 -14.11
CA LYS A 139 -19.77 -4.91 -13.35
C LYS A 139 -20.23 -5.37 -11.96
N GLU A 140 -20.84 -6.55 -11.92
CA GLU A 140 -21.39 -7.16 -10.72
C GLU A 140 -20.30 -7.33 -9.64
N LYS A 141 -19.12 -7.84 -10.03
CA LYS A 141 -18.00 -8.03 -9.10
C LYS A 141 -17.41 -6.70 -8.63
N ARG A 142 -17.37 -5.67 -9.49
CA ARG A 142 -16.92 -4.33 -9.07
C ARG A 142 -17.87 -3.72 -8.05
N ASP A 143 -19.17 -3.87 -8.25
CA ASP A 143 -20.20 -3.39 -7.33
C ASP A 143 -20.10 -4.13 -5.98
N GLU A 144 -19.87 -5.45 -5.99
CA GLU A 144 -19.61 -6.24 -4.77
C GLU A 144 -18.36 -5.76 -4.00
N LEU A 145 -17.25 -5.48 -4.70
CA LEU A 145 -16.04 -4.95 -4.08
C LEU A 145 -16.26 -3.57 -3.45
N PHE A 146 -17.02 -2.71 -4.14
CA PHE A 146 -17.39 -1.39 -3.62
C PHE A 146 -18.21 -1.52 -2.33
N GLU A 147 -19.27 -2.34 -2.34
CA GLU A 147 -20.11 -2.57 -1.17
C GLU A 147 -19.34 -3.24 -0.02
N SER A 148 -18.39 -4.13 -0.32
CA SER A 148 -17.47 -4.70 0.67
C SER A 148 -16.69 -3.60 1.41
N GLY A 149 -16.14 -2.63 0.67
CA GLY A 149 -15.45 -1.47 1.23
C GLY A 149 -16.36 -0.58 2.09
N VAL A 150 -17.56 -0.28 1.60
CA VAL A 150 -18.56 0.52 2.34
C VAL A 150 -18.94 -0.16 3.65
N LYS A 151 -19.23 -1.46 3.62
CA LYS A 151 -19.58 -2.25 4.80
C LYS A 151 -18.43 -2.32 5.80
N ALA A 152 -17.21 -2.56 5.32
CA ALA A 152 -16.01 -2.59 6.17
C ALA A 152 -15.79 -1.25 6.90
N ALA A 153 -15.92 -0.13 6.19
CA ALA A 153 -15.79 1.19 6.77
C ALA A 153 -16.88 1.46 7.83
N LYS A 154 -18.15 1.17 7.53
CA LYS A 154 -19.27 1.34 8.48
C LYS A 154 -19.04 0.54 9.76
N ASN A 155 -18.76 -0.76 9.62
CA ASN A 155 -18.51 -1.64 10.76
C ASN A 155 -17.35 -1.14 11.63
N PHE A 156 -16.28 -0.62 11.01
CA PHE A 156 -15.16 -0.05 11.73
C PHE A 156 -15.58 1.21 12.49
N PHE A 157 -16.21 2.18 11.82
CA PHE A 157 -16.56 3.47 12.44
C PHE A 157 -17.67 3.37 13.49
N ASP A 158 -18.55 2.37 13.41
CA ASP A 158 -19.58 2.09 14.43
C ASP A 158 -18.96 1.65 15.76
N GLN A 159 -17.78 1.00 15.72
CA GLN A 159 -17.09 0.47 16.90
C GLN A 159 -15.92 1.34 17.35
N TRP A 160 -15.36 2.15 16.44
CA TRP A 160 -14.14 2.90 16.70
C TRP A 160 -14.41 4.11 17.59
N ASN A 161 -13.56 4.27 18.62
CA ASN A 161 -13.69 5.34 19.61
C ASN A 161 -12.42 6.18 19.69
N TYR A 162 -12.54 7.47 19.33
CA TYR A 162 -11.43 8.42 19.32
C TYR A 162 -10.79 8.64 20.70
N ILE A 163 -11.61 8.74 21.76
CA ILE A 163 -11.11 8.98 23.12
C ILE A 163 -10.26 7.79 23.58
N ARG A 164 -10.76 6.57 23.36
CA ARG A 164 -10.02 5.34 23.67
C ARG A 164 -8.73 5.25 22.87
N TYR A 165 -8.78 5.56 21.57
CA TYR A 165 -7.59 5.54 20.70
C TYR A 165 -6.52 6.53 21.17
N THR A 166 -6.88 7.77 21.46
CA THR A 166 -5.93 8.79 21.91
C THR A 166 -5.32 8.44 23.26
N PHE A 167 -6.12 7.97 24.21
CA PHE A 167 -5.64 7.52 25.52
C PHE A 167 -4.63 6.37 25.40
N GLN A 168 -4.91 5.36 24.58
CA GLN A 168 -4.06 4.15 24.49
C GLN A 168 -2.81 4.35 23.63
N TYR A 169 -2.89 5.16 22.57
CA TYR A 169 -1.86 5.19 21.52
C TYR A 169 -1.22 6.56 21.27
N ARG A 170 -1.75 7.66 21.84
CA ARG A 170 -1.18 9.01 21.67
C ARG A 170 -0.75 9.69 22.97
N GLN A 171 -1.23 9.22 24.14
CA GLN A 171 -0.79 9.74 25.44
C GLN A 171 0.49 9.03 25.93
N SER A 172 1.62 9.21 25.25
CA SER A 172 2.96 9.04 25.87
C SER A 172 4.09 9.55 24.97
N LYS A 173 4.48 10.81 25.21
CA LYS A 173 5.87 11.31 25.27
C LYS A 173 5.86 12.79 25.71
N LYS A 174 5.33 13.04 26.90
CA LYS A 174 5.82 14.16 27.72
C LYS A 174 6.77 13.55 28.74
N THR A 175 7.98 13.23 28.31
CA THR A 175 9.09 13.06 29.26
C THR A 175 9.72 14.44 29.42
N PRO A 176 9.93 14.92 30.66
CA PRO A 176 10.50 16.25 30.92
C PRO A 176 11.90 16.44 30.33
#